data_AF-A0A1G7PHW6-F1
#
_entry.id   AF-A0A1G7PHW6-F1
#
_cell.length_a   1.000
_cell.length_b   1.000
_cell.length_c   1.000
_cell.angle_alpha   90.00
_cell.angle_beta   90.00
_cell.angle_gamma   90.00
#
_symmetry.space_group_name_H-M   'P 1'
#
loop_
_entity.id
_entity.type
_entity.pdbx_description
1 polymer ?
#
loop_
_entity_poly.entity_id
_entity_poly.type
_entity_poly.pdbx_seq_one_letter_code
_entity_poly.pdbx_strand_id
1 'polypeptide(L)'
;MTMDANAVVLERYNAKVFKNRKEHMLRVDPAAEQQQIIANTRAIPGIMTNRGCCYAGCKGVVLGPIKDMVLITHGPVGCGFYSWGTRRNKAKPEDGSKDNFIQYCFTTDLQEPDIVFGGTKKLKKAIDEIMELMHPKTIMIAATCPVGLIGDDIQAVASEAEKEYGIRCVAYSCEGYKGVSQSAGHHIANNGLMKKVIGTGEYEPATKYSVNILGEYNIGGDGWEQERILKKIGYEVVSIFTGDGSVERIASSHKANLNLVQCHRSINYIAEMMKTKYGVDWLKVNFIGIEGTIESLRHMAAYFGDPALIQRTEEVIAEELAEIQDQVEAYKARLNGKTAALFVGGSRSHHYQGLLKELGVSTVLAGYEFGHRDDYEGREIIPTIKEDADSKNIEHLDVTKDEQKYHAFLTQEQYDKLAAEIPLEKYAGMVKDMDEGSYVVDDLNMYEADKFVEVLKPDIFFSGIKDKYALQKAGTLSRQLHCYDYSGPYAGFKGAVQFGHDVCMGYFTPAWHMVTPPWKTRATLQGSVGEK
;
A
#
# COMPACT_ATOMS: atom_id res chain seq x y z
N MET A 1 -3.86 -37.93 -10.54
CA MET A 1 -3.07 -36.85 -9.90
C MET A 1 -3.51 -35.55 -10.53
N THR A 2 -4.05 -34.62 -9.76
CA THR A 2 -4.27 -33.24 -10.24
C THR A 2 -2.90 -32.64 -10.55
N MET A 3 -2.69 -32.14 -11.78
CA MET A 3 -1.46 -31.44 -12.13
C MET A 3 -1.29 -30.21 -11.24
N ASP A 4 -0.06 -29.96 -10.80
CA ASP A 4 0.32 -28.75 -10.06
C ASP A 4 0.07 -27.51 -10.94
N ALA A 5 -0.62 -26.49 -10.40
CA ALA A 5 -1.03 -25.34 -11.20
C ALA A 5 0.19 -24.52 -11.68
N ASN A 6 1.25 -24.45 -10.88
CA ASN A 6 2.50 -23.81 -11.28
C ASN A 6 3.10 -24.48 -12.52
N ALA A 7 3.10 -25.82 -12.58
CA ALA A 7 3.60 -26.55 -13.75
C ALA A 7 2.82 -26.23 -15.04
N VAL A 8 1.49 -26.11 -14.96
CA VAL A 8 0.63 -25.75 -16.10
C VAL A 8 0.91 -24.33 -16.57
N VAL A 9 1.01 -23.37 -15.64
CA VAL A 9 1.27 -21.97 -15.97
C VAL A 9 2.64 -21.81 -16.66
N LEU A 10 3.66 -22.50 -16.14
CA LEU A 10 5.04 -22.39 -16.61
C LEU A 10 5.30 -23.10 -17.95
N GLU A 11 4.43 -24.02 -18.39
CA GLU A 11 4.65 -24.90 -19.55
C GLU A 11 4.98 -24.13 -20.85
N ARG A 12 4.32 -22.99 -21.08
CA ARG A 12 4.48 -22.22 -22.33
C ARG A 12 5.76 -21.39 -22.39
N TYR A 13 6.44 -21.21 -21.27
CA TYR A 13 7.63 -20.36 -21.24
C TYR A 13 8.83 -21.03 -21.90
N ASN A 14 9.59 -20.23 -22.66
CA ASN A 14 10.90 -20.68 -23.11
C ASN A 14 11.83 -20.93 -21.90
N ALA A 15 12.90 -21.70 -22.10
CA ALA A 15 13.80 -22.12 -21.03
C ALA A 15 14.33 -20.97 -20.16
N LYS A 16 14.58 -19.79 -20.74
CA LYS A 16 15.08 -18.62 -20.00
C LYS A 16 14.01 -18.04 -19.07
N VAL A 17 12.81 -17.82 -19.58
CA VAL A 17 11.68 -17.28 -18.80
C VAL A 17 11.23 -18.31 -17.76
N PHE A 18 11.13 -19.58 -18.13
CA PHE A 18 10.82 -20.69 -17.24
C PHE A 18 11.76 -20.74 -16.03
N LYS A 19 13.08 -20.72 -16.29
CA LYS A 19 14.10 -20.82 -15.23
C LYS A 19 13.98 -19.68 -14.21
N ASN A 20 13.63 -18.47 -14.66
CA ASN A 20 13.41 -17.35 -13.76
C ASN A 20 12.05 -17.43 -13.05
N ARG A 21 10.95 -17.53 -13.80
CA ARG A 21 9.59 -17.45 -13.25
C ARG A 21 9.25 -18.55 -12.25
N LYS A 22 9.82 -19.75 -12.39
CA LYS A 22 9.62 -20.84 -11.42
C LYS A 22 10.09 -20.49 -10.00
N GLU A 23 11.05 -19.58 -9.85
CA GLU A 23 11.59 -19.18 -8.55
C GLU A 23 10.73 -18.09 -7.88
N HIS A 24 9.83 -17.47 -8.64
CA HIS A 24 8.84 -16.49 -8.17
C HIS A 24 7.48 -17.13 -7.87
N MET A 25 7.40 -18.45 -7.87
CA MET A 25 6.16 -19.20 -7.63
C MET A 25 6.39 -20.25 -6.54
N LEU A 26 5.46 -20.31 -5.60
CA LEU A 26 5.47 -21.25 -4.49
C LEU A 26 4.07 -21.88 -4.37
N ARG A 27 4.01 -23.14 -3.98
CA ARG A 27 2.80 -23.76 -3.45
C ARG A 27 3.02 -23.98 -1.96
N VAL A 28 2.12 -23.47 -1.13
CA VAL A 28 2.28 -23.45 0.32
C VAL A 28 2.27 -24.87 0.87
N ASP A 29 3.36 -25.25 1.53
CA ASP A 29 3.56 -26.53 2.22
C ASP A 29 4.13 -26.28 3.62
N PRO A 30 3.28 -26.21 4.67
CA PRO A 30 3.73 -25.97 6.05
C PRO A 30 4.69 -27.03 6.59
N ALA A 31 4.76 -28.22 5.97
CA ALA A 31 5.68 -29.28 6.38
C ALA A 31 7.09 -29.12 5.77
N ALA A 32 7.26 -28.25 4.77
CA ALA A 32 8.56 -27.99 4.17
C ALA A 32 9.46 -27.21 5.14
N GLU A 33 10.68 -27.71 5.38
CA GLU A 33 11.65 -27.11 6.31
C GLU A 33 11.99 -25.64 5.95
N GLN A 34 12.00 -25.30 4.65
CA GLN A 34 12.13 -23.93 4.14
C GLN A 34 11.33 -23.76 2.85
N GLN A 35 10.49 -22.73 2.81
CA GLN A 35 9.79 -22.28 1.62
C GLN A 35 10.27 -20.88 1.24
N GLN A 36 11.16 -20.82 0.25
CA GLN A 36 11.75 -19.57 -0.19
C GLN A 36 11.11 -19.13 -1.52
N ILE A 37 10.82 -17.83 -1.64
CA ILE A 37 10.44 -17.20 -2.90
C ILE A 37 11.51 -16.20 -3.34
N ILE A 38 11.68 -16.02 -4.64
CA ILE A 38 12.42 -14.88 -5.19
C ILE A 38 11.44 -13.74 -5.40
N ALA A 39 11.79 -12.58 -4.88
CA ALA A 39 10.98 -11.36 -4.93
C ALA A 39 11.86 -10.12 -5.05
N ASN A 40 11.27 -9.00 -5.46
CA ASN A 40 11.97 -7.72 -5.66
C ASN A 40 13.20 -7.81 -6.59
N THR A 41 13.14 -8.63 -7.64
CA THR A 41 14.12 -8.65 -8.74
C THR A 41 13.54 -7.99 -9.98
N ARG A 42 14.36 -7.69 -11.00
CA ARG A 42 13.87 -7.00 -12.21
C ARG A 42 12.76 -7.76 -12.94
N ALA A 43 11.76 -7.03 -13.42
CA ALA A 43 10.73 -7.59 -14.29
C ALA A 43 11.36 -8.06 -15.62
N ILE A 44 10.87 -9.19 -16.15
CA ILE A 44 11.31 -9.70 -17.45
C ILE A 44 10.77 -8.77 -18.57
N PRO A 45 11.62 -8.23 -19.47
CA PRO A 45 11.16 -7.42 -20.58
C PRO A 45 10.16 -8.17 -21.47
N GLY A 46 9.04 -7.51 -21.79
CA GLY A 46 7.98 -8.06 -22.66
C GLY A 46 6.98 -8.99 -21.97
N ILE A 47 7.09 -9.21 -20.66
CA ILE A 47 6.20 -10.15 -19.94
C ILE A 47 4.85 -9.54 -19.56
N MET A 48 4.62 -8.23 -19.79
CA MET A 48 3.42 -7.49 -19.35
C MET A 48 3.23 -7.54 -17.82
N THR A 49 4.25 -7.08 -17.08
CA THR A 49 4.18 -6.87 -15.62
C THR A 49 3.13 -5.82 -15.24
N ASN A 50 2.59 -5.96 -14.04
CA ASN A 50 1.71 -4.97 -13.43
C ASN A 50 2.43 -3.83 -12.71
N ARG A 51 3.76 -3.91 -12.56
CA ARG A 51 4.57 -2.92 -11.84
C ARG A 51 4.52 -1.53 -12.46
N GLY A 52 4.69 -0.54 -11.58
CA GLY A 52 5.00 0.83 -11.93
C GLY A 52 6.50 1.12 -11.79
N CYS A 53 6.84 2.37 -11.46
CA CYS A 53 8.22 2.85 -11.36
C CYS A 53 8.52 3.51 -10.01
N CYS A 54 9.80 3.83 -9.78
CA CYS A 54 10.27 4.54 -8.58
C CYS A 54 9.50 5.85 -8.32
N TYR A 55 9.33 6.69 -9.35
CA TYR A 55 8.56 7.94 -9.24
C TYR A 55 7.13 7.69 -8.72
N ALA A 56 6.46 6.63 -9.19
CA ALA A 56 5.11 6.31 -8.74
C ALA A 56 5.08 5.96 -7.24
N GLY A 57 6.06 5.20 -6.74
CA GLY A 57 6.18 4.89 -5.31
C GLY A 57 6.54 6.12 -4.46
N CYS A 58 7.40 7.01 -4.97
CA CYS A 58 7.82 8.21 -4.25
C CYS A 58 6.74 9.30 -4.28
N LYS A 59 6.51 9.90 -5.45
CA LYS A 59 5.54 10.99 -5.67
C LYS A 59 4.11 10.49 -5.50
N GLY A 60 3.75 9.42 -6.20
CA GLY A 60 2.35 8.98 -6.30
C GLY A 60 1.80 8.28 -5.05
N VAL A 61 2.66 7.58 -4.30
CA VAL A 61 2.23 6.79 -3.13
C VAL A 61 2.54 7.48 -1.82
N VAL A 62 3.82 7.77 -1.53
CA VAL A 62 4.24 8.27 -0.20
C VAL A 62 4.09 9.77 -0.05
N LEU A 63 4.48 10.57 -1.03
CA LEU A 63 4.48 12.04 -0.88
C LEU A 63 3.15 12.68 -1.27
N GLY A 64 2.53 12.21 -2.35
CA GLY A 64 1.31 12.81 -2.93
C GLY A 64 0.12 12.99 -1.99
N PRO A 65 -0.10 12.12 -0.97
CA PRO A 65 -1.18 12.32 -0.01
C PRO A 65 -0.97 13.46 1.01
N ILE A 66 0.24 14.04 1.12
CA ILE A 66 0.51 15.17 2.03
C ILE A 66 -0.17 16.42 1.46
N LYS A 67 -1.12 16.98 2.21
CA LYS A 67 -2.13 17.89 1.65
C LYS A 67 -1.70 19.35 1.55
N ASP A 68 -0.86 19.83 2.46
CA ASP A 68 -0.50 21.24 2.65
C ASP A 68 0.87 21.59 2.04
N MET A 69 1.36 20.78 1.10
CA MET A 69 2.60 21.03 0.36
C MET A 69 2.39 20.97 -1.15
N VAL A 70 3.14 21.78 -1.89
CA VAL A 70 3.14 21.74 -3.36
C VAL A 70 4.17 20.73 -3.83
N LEU A 71 3.71 19.67 -4.51
CA LEU A 71 4.54 18.58 -5.02
C LEU A 71 4.76 18.73 -6.54
N ILE A 72 5.91 19.30 -6.92
CA ILE A 72 6.30 19.53 -8.30
C ILE A 72 6.84 18.24 -8.91
N THR A 73 6.28 17.85 -10.05
CA THR A 73 6.90 16.84 -10.93
C THR A 73 7.90 17.53 -11.85
N HIS A 74 9.19 17.30 -11.63
CA HIS A 74 10.21 17.81 -12.54
C HIS A 74 10.39 16.84 -13.70
N GLY A 75 9.73 17.11 -14.82
CA GLY A 75 9.67 16.20 -15.95
C GLY A 75 8.73 16.66 -17.07
N PRO A 76 8.67 15.92 -18.19
CA PRO A 76 7.62 16.07 -19.18
C PRO A 76 6.23 15.83 -18.57
N VAL A 77 5.17 16.36 -19.20
CA VAL A 77 3.79 16.35 -18.67
C VAL A 77 3.26 14.98 -18.20
N GLY A 78 3.65 13.88 -18.84
CA GLY A 78 3.06 12.55 -18.63
C GLY A 78 3.10 12.06 -17.18
N CYS A 79 4.26 12.17 -16.51
CA CYS A 79 4.41 11.67 -15.12
C CYS A 79 3.45 12.39 -14.16
N GLY A 80 3.30 13.71 -14.31
CA GLY A 80 2.37 14.51 -13.53
C GLY A 80 0.92 14.12 -13.84
N PHE A 81 0.56 14.09 -15.13
CA PHE A 81 -0.80 13.78 -15.58
C PHE A 81 -1.30 12.40 -15.11
N TYR A 82 -0.51 11.34 -15.28
CA TYR A 82 -0.94 9.98 -14.89
C TYR A 82 -1.00 9.76 -13.37
N SER A 83 -0.44 10.69 -12.57
CA SER A 83 -0.53 10.67 -11.11
C SER A 83 -1.51 11.69 -10.56
N TRP A 84 -2.33 12.31 -11.41
CA TRP A 84 -3.33 13.29 -11.00
C TRP A 84 -4.68 12.63 -10.72
N GLY A 85 -5.03 12.49 -9.44
CA GLY A 85 -6.34 11.95 -9.01
C GLY A 85 -6.57 10.46 -9.29
N THR A 86 -5.61 9.75 -9.88
CA THR A 86 -5.72 8.32 -10.22
C THR A 86 -5.65 7.42 -8.97
N ARG A 87 -4.92 7.86 -7.94
CA ARG A 87 -4.89 7.24 -6.62
C ARG A 87 -5.80 8.01 -5.65
N ARG A 88 -6.71 7.31 -4.99
CA ARG A 88 -7.84 7.91 -4.24
C ARG A 88 -7.52 8.23 -2.78
N ASN A 89 -6.33 8.77 -2.51
CA ASN A 89 -5.97 9.27 -1.19
C ASN A 89 -6.81 10.52 -0.87
N LYS A 90 -7.81 10.37 0.00
CA LYS A 90 -8.69 11.49 0.38
C LYS A 90 -7.95 12.43 1.35
N ALA A 91 -8.19 13.72 1.21
CA ALA A 91 -7.73 14.73 2.15
C ALA A 91 -8.72 15.88 2.24
N LYS A 92 -8.73 16.56 3.38
CA LYS A 92 -9.48 17.80 3.64
C LYS A 92 -8.55 18.83 4.27
N PRO A 93 -8.75 20.14 4.01
CA PRO A 93 -7.95 21.18 4.66
C PRO A 93 -7.96 21.00 6.18
N GLU A 94 -6.83 21.32 6.81
CA GLU A 94 -6.73 21.38 8.27
C GLU A 94 -7.63 22.49 8.82
N ASP A 95 -8.13 22.34 10.05
CA ASP A 95 -8.96 23.36 10.68
C ASP A 95 -8.22 24.72 10.73
N GLY A 96 -8.86 25.77 10.21
CA GLY A 96 -8.27 27.10 10.12
C GLY A 96 -7.29 27.30 8.94
N SER A 97 -7.05 26.29 8.12
CA SER A 97 -6.28 26.39 6.87
C SER A 97 -7.18 26.24 5.63
N LYS A 98 -6.74 26.81 4.51
CA LYS A 98 -7.32 26.58 3.18
C LYS A 98 -6.46 25.64 2.33
N ASP A 99 -5.27 25.29 2.80
CA ASP A 99 -4.28 24.56 2.03
C ASP A 99 -4.69 23.11 1.86
N ASN A 100 -4.93 22.73 0.61
CA ASN A 100 -5.12 21.35 0.18
C ASN A 100 -4.80 21.25 -1.31
N PHE A 101 -3.61 20.73 -1.62
CA PHE A 101 -3.06 20.73 -2.98
C PHE A 101 -3.16 19.38 -3.69
N ILE A 102 -3.71 18.33 -3.05
CA ILE A 102 -3.74 16.97 -3.63
C ILE A 102 -4.56 16.87 -4.92
N GLN A 103 -5.45 17.84 -5.16
CA GLN A 103 -6.30 17.92 -6.35
C GLN A 103 -5.62 18.63 -7.53
N TYR A 104 -4.37 19.08 -7.40
CA TYR A 104 -3.64 19.77 -8.43
C TYR A 104 -2.50 18.91 -8.98
N CYS A 105 -2.12 19.20 -10.23
CA CYS A 105 -0.94 18.61 -10.88
C CYS A 105 0.07 19.70 -11.17
N PHE A 106 1.12 19.79 -10.35
CA PHE A 106 2.24 20.69 -10.60
C PHE A 106 3.34 19.95 -11.37
N THR A 107 3.73 20.50 -12.52
CA THR A 107 4.78 19.94 -13.36
C THR A 107 5.57 21.05 -14.04
N THR A 108 6.87 20.83 -14.25
CA THR A 108 7.69 21.75 -15.04
C THR A 108 7.48 21.59 -16.54
N ASP A 109 6.75 20.54 -16.96
CA ASP A 109 6.45 20.20 -18.36
C ASP A 109 7.68 20.36 -19.27
N LEU A 110 8.73 19.59 -18.99
CA LEU A 110 10.00 19.68 -19.71
C LEU A 110 9.80 19.44 -21.21
N GLN A 111 10.30 20.38 -22.00
CA GLN A 111 10.29 20.36 -23.45
C GLN A 111 11.67 19.95 -23.98
N GLU A 112 11.79 19.74 -25.28
CA GLU A 112 13.06 19.37 -25.92
C GLU A 112 14.24 20.32 -25.58
N PRO A 113 14.08 21.66 -25.53
CA PRO A 113 15.17 22.53 -25.09
C PRO A 113 15.63 22.27 -23.65
N ASP A 114 14.71 21.89 -22.76
CA ASP A 114 15.04 21.57 -21.36
C ASP A 114 15.83 20.24 -21.29
N ILE A 115 15.58 19.31 -22.22
CA ILE A 115 16.35 18.06 -22.33
C ILE A 115 17.78 18.33 -22.84
N VAL A 116 17.94 19.27 -23.78
CA VAL A 116 19.24 19.58 -24.39
C VAL A 116 20.10 20.46 -23.48
N PHE A 117 19.50 21.47 -22.83
CA PHE A 117 20.23 22.51 -22.12
C PHE A 117 20.06 22.46 -20.58
N GLY A 118 19.31 21.49 -20.07
CA GLY A 118 18.99 21.35 -18.65
C GLY A 118 17.68 22.07 -18.26
N GLY A 119 16.96 21.49 -17.30
CA GLY A 119 15.66 21.94 -16.82
C GLY A 119 15.70 22.77 -15.54
N THR A 120 16.85 22.89 -14.88
CA THR A 120 17.00 23.60 -13.58
C THR A 120 16.48 25.04 -13.59
N LYS A 121 16.74 25.82 -14.65
CA LYS A 121 16.22 27.20 -14.77
C LYS A 121 14.70 27.24 -14.83
N LYS A 122 14.09 26.28 -15.52
CA LYS A 122 12.63 26.16 -15.61
C LYS A 122 12.03 25.68 -14.30
N LEU A 123 12.71 24.79 -13.58
CA LEU A 123 12.32 24.38 -12.23
C LEU A 123 12.35 25.56 -11.26
N LYS A 124 13.41 26.37 -11.25
CA LYS A 124 13.47 27.61 -10.44
C LYS A 124 12.31 28.53 -10.78
N LYS A 125 12.09 28.81 -12.07
CA LYS A 125 10.96 29.64 -12.50
C LYS A 125 9.60 29.09 -12.04
N ALA A 126 9.39 27.77 -12.10
CA ALA A 126 8.15 27.16 -11.63
C ALA A 126 7.97 27.33 -10.11
N ILE A 127 9.05 27.22 -9.33
CA ILE A 127 9.04 27.52 -7.89
C ILE A 127 8.65 28.98 -7.65
N ASP A 128 9.23 29.91 -8.40
CA ASP A 128 8.95 31.35 -8.27
C ASP A 128 7.48 31.66 -8.56
N GLU A 129 6.92 31.08 -9.63
CA GLU A 129 5.50 31.18 -9.99
C GLU A 129 4.59 30.58 -8.91
N ILE A 130 4.97 29.45 -8.31
CA ILE A 130 4.24 28.84 -7.19
C ILE A 130 4.26 29.74 -5.96
N MET A 131 5.41 30.34 -5.65
CA MET A 131 5.57 31.25 -4.53
C MET A 131 4.74 32.52 -4.71
N GLU A 132 4.67 33.07 -5.93
CA GLU A 132 3.84 34.24 -6.26
C GLU A 132 2.34 33.94 -6.16
N LEU A 133 1.90 32.76 -6.60
CA LEU A 133 0.48 32.44 -6.70
C LEU A 133 -0.11 31.86 -5.41
N MET A 134 0.65 31.04 -4.70
CA MET A 134 0.11 30.14 -3.66
C MET A 134 0.78 30.30 -2.30
N HIS A 135 2.02 30.79 -2.25
CA HIS A 135 2.79 30.98 -1.02
C HIS A 135 2.81 29.76 -0.07
N PRO A 136 3.05 28.53 -0.56
CA PRO A 136 3.03 27.35 0.30
C PRO A 136 4.20 27.38 1.29
N LYS A 137 4.01 26.81 2.49
CA LYS A 137 5.09 26.68 3.48
C LYS A 137 6.09 25.57 3.13
N THR A 138 5.73 24.69 2.21
CA THR A 138 6.57 23.56 1.80
C THR A 138 6.38 23.25 0.33
N ILE A 139 7.51 23.11 -0.38
CA ILE A 139 7.58 22.58 -1.75
C ILE A 139 8.36 21.28 -1.72
N MET A 140 7.88 20.28 -2.43
CA MET A 140 8.63 19.05 -2.69
C MET A 140 8.80 18.86 -4.19
N ILE A 141 9.96 18.35 -4.61
CA ILE A 141 10.33 18.19 -6.02
C ILE A 141 10.58 16.71 -6.28
N ALA A 142 9.85 16.11 -7.21
CA ALA A 142 10.01 14.71 -7.59
C ALA A 142 10.64 14.61 -8.99
N ALA A 143 11.83 13.99 -9.07
CA ALA A 143 12.52 13.74 -10.32
C ALA A 143 11.78 12.70 -11.19
N THR A 144 11.81 12.89 -12.51
CA THR A 144 11.37 11.90 -13.49
C THR A 144 12.55 11.34 -14.27
N CYS A 145 12.34 10.34 -15.13
CA CYS A 145 13.41 9.65 -15.87
C CYS A 145 14.49 10.56 -16.50
N PRO A 146 14.17 11.65 -17.22
CA PRO A 146 15.21 12.45 -17.88
C PRO A 146 16.10 13.22 -16.90
N VAL A 147 15.61 13.60 -15.71
CA VAL A 147 16.28 14.55 -14.79
C VAL A 147 17.70 14.10 -14.45
N GLY A 148 17.86 12.86 -13.98
CA GLY A 148 19.17 12.31 -13.63
C GLY A 148 20.09 12.08 -14.83
N LEU A 149 19.54 11.98 -16.05
CA LEU A 149 20.31 11.74 -17.27
C LEU A 149 20.82 13.03 -17.92
N ILE A 150 20.07 14.13 -17.79
CA ILE A 150 20.45 15.45 -18.31
C ILE A 150 21.33 16.23 -17.33
N GLY A 151 21.55 15.70 -16.12
CA GLY A 151 22.45 16.27 -15.12
C GLY A 151 21.85 17.40 -14.30
N ASP A 152 20.52 17.48 -14.21
CA ASP A 152 19.85 18.51 -13.41
C ASP A 152 20.04 18.26 -11.91
N ASP A 153 20.75 19.18 -11.23
CA ASP A 153 20.92 19.15 -9.78
C ASP A 153 19.71 19.79 -9.06
N ILE A 154 18.65 19.00 -8.90
CA ILE A 154 17.44 19.44 -8.20
C ILE A 154 17.65 19.67 -6.69
N GLN A 155 18.71 19.11 -6.09
CA GLN A 155 19.02 19.31 -4.67
C GLN A 155 19.58 20.72 -4.45
N ALA A 156 20.42 21.21 -5.37
CA ALA A 156 20.90 22.58 -5.38
C ALA A 156 19.75 23.58 -5.54
N VAL A 157 18.83 23.34 -6.51
CA VAL A 157 17.66 24.20 -6.73
C VAL A 157 16.75 24.25 -5.50
N ALA A 158 16.50 23.11 -4.86
CA ALA A 158 15.73 23.08 -3.61
C ALA A 158 16.40 23.90 -2.50
N SER A 159 17.72 23.71 -2.31
CA SER A 159 18.49 24.44 -1.30
C SER A 159 18.52 25.96 -1.53
N GLU A 160 18.50 26.40 -2.80
CA GLU A 160 18.39 27.81 -3.17
C GLU A 160 17.00 28.36 -2.82
N ALA A 161 15.94 27.62 -3.15
CA ALA A 161 14.56 28.00 -2.81
C ALA A 161 14.33 28.11 -1.30
N GLU A 162 14.93 27.23 -0.49
CA GLU A 162 14.87 27.35 0.98
C GLU A 162 15.47 28.67 1.48
N LYS A 163 16.62 29.07 0.92
CA LYS A 163 17.33 30.31 1.30
C LYS A 163 16.59 31.57 0.84
N GLU A 164 16.03 31.55 -0.37
CA GLU A 164 15.39 32.70 -0.97
C GLU A 164 14.01 32.99 -0.36
N TYR A 165 13.21 31.94 -0.15
CA TYR A 165 11.81 32.08 0.27
C TYR A 165 11.56 31.77 1.74
N GLY A 166 12.54 31.19 2.46
CA GLY A 166 12.37 30.82 3.88
C GLY A 166 11.34 29.71 4.10
N ILE A 167 11.07 28.90 3.06
CA ILE A 167 10.18 27.73 3.11
C ILE A 167 11.00 26.44 3.25
N ARG A 168 10.32 25.33 3.56
CA ARG A 168 10.93 24.00 3.40
C ARG A 168 10.88 23.58 1.93
N CYS A 169 12.01 23.18 1.35
CA CYS A 169 12.07 22.67 -0.02
C CYS A 169 12.86 21.37 -0.09
N VAL A 170 12.22 20.27 -0.46
CA VAL A 170 12.85 18.93 -0.45
C VAL A 170 12.79 18.30 -1.84
N ALA A 171 13.95 17.95 -2.39
CA ALA A 171 14.04 17.25 -3.66
C ALA A 171 14.23 15.74 -3.47
N TYR A 172 13.57 14.96 -4.32
CA TYR A 172 13.56 13.50 -4.32
C TYR A 172 14.02 12.98 -5.68
N SER A 173 15.23 12.43 -5.72
CA SER A 173 15.80 11.79 -6.91
C SER A 173 15.19 10.39 -7.13
N CYS A 174 13.92 10.37 -7.52
CA CYS A 174 13.07 9.19 -7.71
C CYS A 174 12.82 8.86 -9.19
N GLU A 175 13.84 9.04 -10.03
CA GLU A 175 13.78 8.75 -11.46
C GLU A 175 13.26 7.33 -11.71
N GLY A 176 12.36 7.16 -12.69
CA GLY A 176 11.57 5.95 -12.84
C GLY A 176 12.36 4.65 -13.07
N TYR A 177 13.62 4.73 -13.51
CA TYR A 177 14.51 3.60 -13.74
C TYR A 177 15.22 3.09 -12.47
N LYS A 178 15.13 3.80 -11.34
CA LYS A 178 15.79 3.40 -10.09
C LYS A 178 15.08 2.22 -9.45
N GLY A 179 15.85 1.22 -9.03
CA GLY A 179 15.31 -0.04 -8.54
C GLY A 179 14.50 -0.78 -9.62
N VAL A 180 13.60 -1.65 -9.19
CA VAL A 180 12.86 -2.55 -10.09
C VAL A 180 11.35 -2.34 -10.06
N SER A 181 10.86 -1.42 -9.22
CA SER A 181 9.43 -1.22 -8.94
C SER A 181 9.17 0.06 -8.14
N GLN A 182 7.91 0.28 -7.75
CA GLN A 182 7.49 1.31 -6.79
C GLN A 182 8.24 1.24 -5.45
N SER A 183 8.75 0.06 -5.05
CA SER A 183 9.41 -0.13 -3.75
C SER A 183 10.60 0.81 -3.53
N ALA A 184 11.44 1.00 -4.55
CA ALA A 184 12.55 1.95 -4.50
C ALA A 184 12.07 3.39 -4.23
N GLY A 185 10.92 3.76 -4.79
CA GLY A 185 10.29 5.04 -4.54
C GLY A 185 9.84 5.23 -3.10
N HIS A 186 9.34 4.17 -2.48
CA HIS A 186 9.01 4.19 -1.06
C HIS A 186 10.26 4.49 -0.23
N HIS A 187 11.35 3.76 -0.45
CA HIS A 187 12.60 3.94 0.30
C HIS A 187 13.14 5.37 0.14
N ILE A 188 13.21 5.90 -1.08
CA ILE A 188 13.67 7.27 -1.34
C ILE A 188 12.79 8.32 -0.64
N ALA A 189 11.46 8.14 -0.66
CA ALA A 189 10.55 9.05 0.03
C ALA A 189 10.75 9.00 1.56
N ASN A 190 10.90 7.80 2.13
CA ASN A 190 11.15 7.61 3.55
C ASN A 190 12.44 8.32 3.99
N ASN A 191 13.51 8.17 3.20
CA ASN A 191 14.79 8.81 3.46
C ASN A 191 14.67 10.34 3.50
N GLY A 192 14.02 10.94 2.49
CA GLY A 192 13.84 12.38 2.44
C GLY A 192 12.97 12.91 3.59
N LEU A 193 11.87 12.23 3.91
CA LEU A 193 11.02 12.59 5.06
C LEU A 193 11.79 12.51 6.39
N MET A 194 12.56 11.44 6.61
CA MET A 194 13.35 11.25 7.83
C MET A 194 14.47 12.29 7.96
N LYS A 195 15.14 12.65 6.85
CA LYS A 195 16.24 13.63 6.85
C LYS A 195 15.77 15.08 7.03
N LYS A 196 14.62 15.45 6.45
CA LYS A 196 14.25 16.86 6.23
C LYS A 196 12.94 17.28 6.90
N VAL A 197 12.13 16.34 7.40
CA VAL A 197 10.79 16.64 7.94
C VAL A 197 10.63 16.11 9.36
N ILE A 198 10.72 14.80 9.56
CA ILE A 198 10.50 14.17 10.87
C ILE A 198 11.52 14.69 11.88
N GLY A 199 11.07 15.07 13.07
CA GLY A 199 11.92 15.63 14.10
C GLY A 199 12.00 17.16 14.10
N THR A 200 11.28 17.85 13.21
CA THR A 200 11.34 19.33 13.07
C THR A 200 10.04 20.03 13.46
N GLY A 201 9.01 19.28 13.85
CA GLY A 201 7.69 19.83 14.19
C GLY A 201 7.55 20.24 15.64
N GLU A 202 6.60 21.14 15.90
CA GLU A 202 6.39 21.78 17.20
C GLU A 202 5.13 21.28 17.91
N TYR A 203 4.20 20.61 17.23
CA TYR A 203 3.03 20.02 17.90
C TYR A 203 3.44 19.09 19.04
N GLU A 204 2.77 19.23 20.18
CA GLU A 204 2.96 18.40 21.37
C GLU A 204 1.69 17.58 21.60
N PRO A 205 1.79 16.24 21.63
CA PRO A 205 0.66 15.40 21.97
C PRO A 205 0.12 15.72 23.37
N ALA A 206 -1.20 15.83 23.49
CA ALA A 206 -1.88 16.19 24.73
C ALA A 206 -2.02 15.02 25.71
N THR A 207 -1.84 13.80 25.24
CA THR A 207 -2.00 12.57 26.02
C THR A 207 -0.84 11.61 25.79
N LYS A 208 -0.58 10.76 26.80
CA LYS A 208 0.38 9.65 26.70
C LYS A 208 -0.07 8.58 25.70
N TYR A 209 -1.35 8.48 25.36
CA TYR A 209 -1.88 7.53 24.36
C TYR A 209 -1.73 8.04 22.92
N SER A 210 -0.59 8.66 22.62
CA SER A 210 -0.29 9.26 21.33
C SER A 210 0.29 8.23 20.36
N VAL A 211 -0.28 8.14 19.16
CA VAL A 211 0.10 7.15 18.14
C VAL A 211 0.25 7.77 16.77
N ASN A 212 1.09 7.18 15.91
CA ASN A 212 1.03 7.42 14.45
C ASN A 212 0.45 6.19 13.75
N ILE A 213 -0.23 6.40 12.62
CA ILE A 213 -0.60 5.32 11.70
C ILE A 213 0.35 5.35 10.51
N LEU A 214 1.30 4.42 10.47
CA LEU A 214 2.34 4.35 9.45
C LEU A 214 1.92 3.49 8.25
N GLY A 215 2.14 4.02 7.04
CA GLY A 215 1.81 3.30 5.80
C GLY A 215 0.30 3.20 5.55
N GLU A 216 -0.46 4.21 5.98
CA GLU A 216 -1.89 4.38 5.72
C GLU A 216 -2.10 5.65 4.90
N TYR A 217 -2.79 5.51 3.77
CA TYR A 217 -2.85 6.55 2.73
C TYR A 217 -4.25 7.12 2.51
N ASN A 218 -5.18 6.80 3.40
CA ASN A 218 -6.56 7.25 3.40
C ASN A 218 -7.28 6.99 2.07
N ILE A 219 -7.03 5.81 1.48
CA ILE A 219 -7.71 5.41 0.24
C ILE A 219 -9.19 5.26 0.53
N GLY A 220 -10.03 6.02 -0.18
CA GLY A 220 -11.48 5.94 0.02
C GLY A 220 -11.97 6.43 1.39
N GLY A 221 -11.10 6.87 2.30
CA GLY A 221 -11.44 7.25 3.68
C GLY A 221 -10.95 6.27 4.75
N ASP A 222 -10.12 5.28 4.42
CA ASP A 222 -9.66 4.26 5.37
C ASP A 222 -8.99 4.83 6.63
N GLY A 223 -8.10 5.82 6.47
CA GLY A 223 -7.40 6.46 7.58
C GLY A 223 -8.35 7.20 8.51
N TRP A 224 -9.40 7.83 7.97
CA TRP A 224 -10.42 8.50 8.79
C TRP A 224 -11.27 7.51 9.60
N GLU A 225 -11.61 6.35 9.04
CA GLU A 225 -12.34 5.32 9.78
C GLU A 225 -11.49 4.71 10.89
N GLN A 226 -10.20 4.46 10.62
CA GLN A 226 -9.24 4.04 11.65
C GLN A 226 -9.13 5.09 12.75
N GLU A 227 -8.92 6.36 12.39
CA GLU A 227 -8.82 7.46 13.36
C GLU A 227 -10.09 7.61 14.21
N ARG A 228 -11.29 7.45 13.62
CA ARG A 228 -12.57 7.49 14.35
C ARG A 228 -12.60 6.45 15.47
N ILE A 229 -12.24 5.21 15.17
CA ILE A 229 -12.22 4.11 16.14
C ILE A 229 -11.21 4.41 17.24
N LEU A 230 -9.99 4.81 16.88
CA LEU A 230 -8.92 5.12 17.84
C LEU A 230 -9.29 6.28 18.78
N LYS A 231 -9.85 7.37 18.24
CA LYS A 231 -10.33 8.51 19.06
C LYS A 231 -11.49 8.12 19.98
N LYS A 232 -12.39 7.23 19.55
CA LYS A 232 -13.50 6.73 20.37
C LYS A 232 -13.03 5.94 21.61
N ILE A 233 -11.85 5.32 21.51
CA ILE A 233 -11.19 4.62 22.64
C ILE A 233 -10.46 5.61 23.56
N GLY A 234 -9.88 6.67 23.00
CA GLY A 234 -9.13 7.69 23.75
C GLY A 234 -7.69 7.86 23.30
N TYR A 235 -7.30 7.25 22.18
CA TYR A 235 -6.02 7.52 21.55
C TYR A 235 -6.01 8.90 20.88
N GLU A 236 -4.82 9.50 20.85
CA GLU A 236 -4.56 10.67 20.03
C GLU A 236 -3.73 10.27 18.81
N VAL A 237 -4.27 10.46 17.61
CA VAL A 237 -3.54 10.21 16.38
C VAL A 237 -2.71 11.45 16.03
N VAL A 238 -1.40 11.35 16.21
CA VAL A 238 -0.45 12.41 15.89
C VAL A 238 -0.40 12.58 14.37
N SER A 239 -0.21 11.52 13.61
CA SER A 239 -0.19 11.61 12.15
C SER A 239 -0.58 10.30 11.49
N ILE A 240 -1.21 10.41 10.32
CA ILE A 240 -1.49 9.30 9.40
C ILE A 240 -0.52 9.47 8.23
N PHE A 241 0.38 8.51 8.04
CA PHE A 241 1.45 8.53 7.04
C PHE A 241 1.03 7.83 5.75
N THR A 242 0.65 8.56 4.71
CA THR A 242 0.52 10.03 4.61
C THR A 242 -0.89 10.49 4.28
N GLY A 243 -1.88 9.60 4.37
CA GLY A 243 -3.26 9.90 4.02
C GLY A 243 -3.88 11.03 4.85
N ASP A 244 -4.32 12.12 4.19
CA ASP A 244 -4.78 13.36 4.84
C ASP A 244 -3.74 14.02 5.76
N GLY A 245 -2.46 13.62 5.65
CA GLY A 245 -1.37 14.12 6.47
C GLY A 245 -0.98 15.56 6.10
N SER A 246 -0.53 16.31 7.10
CA SER A 246 0.08 17.64 6.93
C SER A 246 1.57 17.59 7.27
N VAL A 247 2.34 18.51 6.69
CA VAL A 247 3.80 18.58 6.91
C VAL A 247 4.13 18.79 8.38
N GLU A 248 3.38 19.64 9.09
CA GLU A 248 3.57 19.88 10.53
C GLU A 248 3.39 18.59 11.34
N ARG A 249 2.29 17.87 11.12
CA ARG A 249 1.97 16.65 11.87
C ARG A 249 2.96 15.53 11.59
N ILE A 250 3.41 15.41 10.34
CA ILE A 250 4.50 14.50 9.95
C ILE A 250 5.82 14.92 10.62
N ALA A 251 6.12 16.22 10.70
CA ALA A 251 7.33 16.69 11.36
C ALA A 251 7.32 16.42 12.87
N SER A 252 6.14 16.45 13.50
CA SER A 252 5.90 16.19 14.92
C SER A 252 5.69 14.71 15.26
N SER A 253 5.65 13.81 14.26
CA SER A 253 5.36 12.38 14.46
C SER A 253 6.33 11.67 15.42
N HIS A 254 7.57 12.16 15.49
CA HIS A 254 8.59 11.65 16.40
C HIS A 254 8.21 11.73 17.87
N LYS A 255 7.23 12.55 18.27
CA LYS A 255 6.77 12.73 19.66
C LYS A 255 5.64 11.78 20.06
N ALA A 256 5.17 10.93 19.16
CA ALA A 256 4.19 9.90 19.50
C ALA A 256 4.86 8.78 20.31
N ASN A 257 4.08 8.08 21.15
CA ASN A 257 4.59 6.99 21.96
C ASN A 257 4.55 5.62 21.25
N LEU A 258 3.79 5.47 20.16
CA LEU A 258 3.72 4.22 19.40
C LEU A 258 3.45 4.47 17.90
N ASN A 259 4.17 3.75 17.04
CA ASN A 259 3.90 3.69 15.61
C ASN A 259 3.10 2.43 15.23
N LEU A 260 2.00 2.60 14.52
CA LEU A 260 1.14 1.51 14.04
C LEU A 260 1.42 1.25 12.56
N VAL A 261 2.15 0.19 12.24
CA VAL A 261 2.55 -0.12 10.86
C VAL A 261 1.43 -0.90 10.16
N GLN A 262 0.63 -0.20 9.36
CA GLN A 262 -0.35 -0.81 8.45
C GLN A 262 0.40 -1.42 7.27
N CYS A 263 0.79 -0.64 6.25
CA CYS A 263 1.56 -1.15 5.12
C CYS A 263 3.05 -1.27 5.45
N HIS A 264 3.52 -2.48 5.75
CA HIS A 264 4.93 -2.75 6.07
C HIS A 264 5.88 -2.30 4.95
N ARG A 265 5.71 -2.81 3.72
CA ARG A 265 6.64 -2.59 2.60
C ARG A 265 6.95 -1.12 2.32
N SER A 266 5.99 -0.22 2.49
CA SER A 266 6.18 1.18 2.12
C SER A 266 6.77 2.05 3.22
N ILE A 267 6.74 1.62 4.49
CA ILE A 267 7.03 2.50 5.63
C ILE A 267 7.93 1.88 6.70
N ASN A 268 8.28 0.58 6.61
CA ASN A 268 9.13 -0.06 7.61
C ASN A 268 10.45 0.69 7.84
N TYR A 269 11.00 1.33 6.79
CA TYR A 269 12.17 2.19 6.86
C TYR A 269 12.03 3.30 7.91
N ILE A 270 10.94 4.09 7.85
CA ILE A 270 10.68 5.14 8.86
C ILE A 270 10.41 4.51 10.23
N ALA A 271 9.68 3.40 10.30
CA ALA A 271 9.39 2.74 11.58
C ALA A 271 10.68 2.34 12.32
N GLU A 272 11.62 1.70 11.60
CA GLU A 272 12.95 1.33 12.10
C GLU A 272 13.77 2.57 12.47
N MET A 273 13.83 3.56 11.56
CA MET A 273 14.60 4.78 11.80
C MET A 273 14.06 5.60 12.99
N MET A 274 12.74 5.66 13.20
CA MET A 274 12.13 6.34 14.34
C MET A 274 12.40 5.61 15.65
N LYS A 275 12.36 4.27 15.65
CA LYS A 275 12.76 3.47 16.81
C LYS A 275 14.22 3.75 17.18
N THR A 276 15.14 3.67 16.23
CA THR A 276 16.57 3.90 16.49
C THR A 276 16.88 5.33 16.91
N LYS A 277 16.34 6.33 16.20
CA LYS A 277 16.68 7.74 16.44
C LYS A 277 15.94 8.36 17.61
N TYR A 278 14.65 8.06 17.76
CA TYR A 278 13.77 8.73 18.72
C TYR A 278 13.22 7.81 19.82
N GLY A 279 13.42 6.49 19.74
CA GLY A 279 12.94 5.54 20.75
C GLY A 279 11.47 5.14 20.60
N VAL A 280 10.82 5.54 19.50
CA VAL A 280 9.39 5.26 19.27
C VAL A 280 9.21 3.84 18.75
N ASP A 281 8.61 2.98 19.58
CA ASP A 281 8.30 1.60 19.22
C ASP A 281 7.34 1.52 18.03
N TRP A 282 7.32 0.37 17.37
CA TRP A 282 6.33 0.10 16.33
C TRP A 282 5.73 -1.30 16.43
N LEU A 283 4.43 -1.35 16.10
CA LEU A 283 3.61 -2.55 16.11
C LEU A 283 3.06 -2.79 14.71
N LYS A 284 3.15 -4.02 14.20
CA LYS A 284 2.40 -4.39 13.00
C LYS A 284 0.91 -4.48 13.34
N VAL A 285 0.10 -3.72 12.63
CA VAL A 285 -1.37 -3.73 12.75
C VAL A 285 -2.02 -4.13 11.44
N ASN A 286 -3.28 -4.55 11.50
CA ASN A 286 -4.12 -4.72 10.33
C ASN A 286 -5.56 -4.26 10.61
N PHE A 287 -5.87 -3.03 10.22
CA PHE A 287 -7.23 -2.50 10.29
C PHE A 287 -8.13 -2.90 9.11
N ILE A 288 -7.81 -3.97 8.38
CA ILE A 288 -8.70 -4.57 7.37
C ILE A 288 -9.25 -5.87 7.94
N GLY A 289 -10.58 -6.00 7.96
CA GLY A 289 -11.25 -7.13 8.61
C GLY A 289 -11.61 -6.84 10.06
N ILE A 290 -12.54 -7.63 10.59
CA ILE A 290 -13.09 -7.48 11.93
C ILE A 290 -12.09 -8.01 12.94
N GLU A 291 -11.61 -9.24 12.77
CA GLU A 291 -10.70 -9.89 13.71
C GLU A 291 -9.34 -9.20 13.72
N GLY A 292 -8.80 -8.85 12.54
CA GLY A 292 -7.55 -8.09 12.45
C GLY A 292 -7.63 -6.73 13.14
N THR A 293 -8.78 -6.05 13.04
CA THR A 293 -9.02 -4.79 13.74
C THR A 293 -9.05 -5.02 15.25
N ILE A 294 -9.81 -6.00 15.73
CA ILE A 294 -9.93 -6.35 17.16
C ILE A 294 -8.56 -6.68 17.76
N GLU A 295 -7.79 -7.55 17.09
CA GLU A 295 -6.46 -7.96 17.52
C GLU A 295 -5.52 -6.76 17.58
N SER A 296 -5.53 -5.90 16.56
CA SER A 296 -4.72 -4.67 16.53
C SER A 296 -5.04 -3.75 17.71
N LEU A 297 -6.33 -3.54 17.99
CA LEU A 297 -6.77 -2.71 19.12
C LEU A 297 -6.35 -3.31 20.47
N ARG A 298 -6.46 -4.62 20.64
CA ARG A 298 -6.02 -5.33 21.86
C ARG A 298 -4.52 -5.23 22.07
N HIS A 299 -3.72 -5.41 21.02
CA HIS A 299 -2.27 -5.23 21.08
C HIS A 299 -1.88 -3.80 21.45
N MET A 300 -2.57 -2.80 20.89
CA MET A 300 -2.36 -1.40 21.26
C MET A 300 -2.71 -1.15 22.73
N ALA A 301 -3.84 -1.66 23.22
CA ALA A 301 -4.24 -1.51 24.61
C ALA A 301 -3.25 -2.18 25.57
N ALA A 302 -2.76 -3.37 25.21
CA ALA A 302 -1.72 -4.08 25.94
C ALA A 302 -0.41 -3.29 26.00
N TYR A 303 -0.02 -2.64 24.90
CA TYR A 303 1.18 -1.79 24.85
C TYR A 303 1.16 -0.64 25.86
N PHE A 304 0.03 0.05 25.98
CA PHE A 304 -0.10 1.13 26.95
C PHE A 304 -0.34 0.63 28.38
N GLY A 305 -0.80 -0.62 28.54
CA GLY A 305 -0.94 -1.30 29.83
C GLY A 305 -1.91 -0.62 30.81
N ASP A 306 -2.77 0.26 30.32
CA ASP A 306 -3.66 1.09 31.15
C ASP A 306 -5.03 0.42 31.31
N PRO A 307 -5.47 0.06 32.54
CA PRO A 307 -6.71 -0.67 32.75
C PRO A 307 -7.96 0.03 32.19
N ALA A 308 -8.01 1.37 32.25
CA ALA A 308 -9.15 2.12 31.75
C ALA A 308 -9.18 2.12 30.21
N LEU A 309 -8.01 2.25 29.57
CA LEU A 309 -7.90 2.16 28.11
C LEU A 309 -8.23 0.75 27.60
N ILE A 310 -7.78 -0.30 28.30
CA ILE A 310 -8.10 -1.70 27.99
C ILE A 310 -9.61 -1.93 28.09
N GLN A 311 -10.24 -1.50 29.19
CA GLN A 311 -11.68 -1.60 29.35
C GLN A 311 -12.42 -0.85 28.23
N ARG A 312 -12.02 0.39 27.94
CA ARG A 312 -12.66 1.20 26.89
C ARG A 312 -12.48 0.59 25.50
N THR A 313 -11.36 -0.09 25.25
CA THR A 313 -11.10 -0.83 24.01
C THR A 313 -12.15 -1.93 23.81
N GLU A 314 -12.40 -2.76 24.82
CA GLU A 314 -13.40 -3.84 24.73
C GLU A 314 -14.84 -3.29 24.62
N GLU A 315 -15.16 -2.19 25.30
CA GLU A 315 -16.46 -1.51 25.16
C GLU A 315 -16.68 -1.03 23.72
N VAL A 316 -15.70 -0.34 23.12
CA VAL A 316 -15.81 0.13 21.74
C VAL A 316 -15.90 -1.05 20.76
N ILE A 317 -15.13 -2.12 20.96
CA ILE A 317 -15.24 -3.34 20.14
C ILE A 317 -16.68 -3.89 20.20
N ALA A 318 -17.25 -4.03 21.39
CA ALA A 318 -18.62 -4.54 21.56
C ALA A 318 -19.67 -3.62 20.90
N GLU A 319 -19.54 -2.31 21.07
CA GLU A 319 -20.41 -1.31 20.44
C GLU A 319 -20.36 -1.41 18.90
N GLU A 320 -19.16 -1.45 18.31
CA GLU A 320 -18.99 -1.49 16.85
C GLU A 320 -19.47 -2.82 16.26
N LEU A 321 -19.22 -3.95 16.93
CA LEU A 321 -19.71 -5.27 16.50
C LEU A 321 -21.24 -5.34 16.48
N ALA A 322 -21.88 -4.80 17.53
CA ALA A 322 -23.35 -4.77 17.62
C ALA A 322 -23.99 -3.98 16.45
N GLU A 323 -23.32 -2.97 15.91
CA GLU A 323 -23.82 -2.20 14.75
C GLU A 323 -23.76 -2.99 13.43
N ILE A 324 -22.83 -3.95 13.29
CA ILE A 324 -22.51 -4.55 11.99
C ILE A 324 -22.88 -6.03 11.85
N GLN A 325 -23.10 -6.75 12.96
CA GLN A 325 -23.20 -8.21 12.99
C GLN A 325 -24.20 -8.76 11.96
N ASP A 326 -25.45 -8.27 11.95
CA ASP A 326 -26.50 -8.76 11.04
C ASP A 326 -26.11 -8.63 9.56
N GLN A 327 -25.45 -7.53 9.21
CA GLN A 327 -25.03 -7.26 7.82
C GLN A 327 -23.88 -8.17 7.41
N VAL A 328 -22.90 -8.37 8.29
CA VAL A 328 -21.76 -9.26 8.05
C VAL A 328 -22.23 -10.71 7.92
N GLU A 329 -23.14 -11.16 8.78
CA GLU A 329 -23.74 -12.49 8.70
C GLU A 329 -24.50 -12.69 7.39
N ALA A 330 -25.27 -11.69 6.95
CA ALA A 330 -25.98 -11.75 5.67
C ALA A 330 -25.02 -11.86 4.47
N TYR A 331 -23.88 -11.16 4.48
CA TYR A 331 -22.88 -11.27 3.41
C TYR A 331 -22.14 -12.61 3.48
N LYS A 332 -21.76 -13.06 4.68
CA LYS A 332 -21.15 -14.38 4.89
C LYS A 332 -22.05 -15.49 4.37
N ALA A 333 -23.34 -15.47 4.69
CA ALA A 333 -24.29 -16.48 4.20
C ALA A 333 -24.33 -16.59 2.67
N ARG A 334 -24.06 -15.48 1.96
CA ARG A 334 -24.03 -15.44 0.49
C ARG A 334 -22.67 -15.82 -0.10
N LEU A 335 -21.58 -15.50 0.58
CA LEU A 335 -20.21 -15.69 0.10
C LEU A 335 -19.55 -16.98 0.61
N ASN A 336 -20.16 -17.66 1.57
CA ASN A 336 -19.58 -18.85 2.17
C ASN A 336 -19.29 -19.95 1.13
N GLY A 337 -18.09 -20.52 1.19
CA GLY A 337 -17.61 -21.56 0.28
C GLY A 337 -17.11 -21.04 -1.07
N LYS A 338 -17.00 -19.71 -1.25
CA LYS A 338 -16.37 -19.12 -2.44
C LYS A 338 -14.86 -19.13 -2.33
N THR A 339 -14.19 -18.97 -3.47
CA THR A 339 -12.73 -18.93 -3.57
C THR A 339 -12.25 -17.60 -4.15
N ALA A 340 -11.09 -17.12 -3.70
CA ALA A 340 -10.51 -15.86 -4.13
C ALA A 340 -9.05 -15.97 -4.52
N ALA A 341 -8.66 -15.21 -5.55
CA ALA A 341 -7.27 -14.89 -5.87
C ALA A 341 -6.99 -13.42 -5.55
N LEU A 342 -5.81 -13.10 -5.01
CA LEU A 342 -5.40 -11.73 -4.67
C LEU A 342 -4.04 -11.38 -5.29
N PHE A 343 -3.99 -10.37 -6.15
CA PHE A 343 -2.73 -9.85 -6.68
C PHE A 343 -2.74 -8.32 -6.68
N VAL A 344 -1.99 -7.74 -5.74
CA VAL A 344 -2.00 -6.30 -5.42
C VAL A 344 -0.55 -5.84 -5.22
N GLY A 345 -0.32 -4.59 -4.84
CA GLY A 345 1.02 -3.98 -4.75
C GLY A 345 2.05 -4.71 -3.86
N GLY A 346 1.93 -4.60 -2.54
CA GLY A 346 2.95 -5.14 -1.60
C GLY A 346 2.49 -5.27 -0.15
N SER A 347 1.19 -5.36 0.09
CA SER A 347 0.62 -5.46 1.45
C SER A 347 -0.82 -5.98 1.45
N ARG A 348 -1.69 -5.40 0.61
CA ARG A 348 -3.14 -5.71 0.62
C ARG A 348 -3.49 -7.14 0.25
N SER A 349 -2.66 -7.84 -0.54
CA SER A 349 -2.87 -9.27 -0.82
C SER A 349 -2.81 -10.13 0.43
N HIS A 350 -2.12 -9.68 1.48
CA HIS A 350 -2.16 -10.31 2.80
C HIS A 350 -3.30 -9.76 3.66
N HIS A 351 -3.38 -8.43 3.81
CA HIS A 351 -4.29 -7.82 4.78
C HIS A 351 -5.78 -8.17 4.58
N TYR A 352 -6.20 -8.44 3.35
CA TYR A 352 -7.60 -8.78 3.04
C TYR A 352 -7.94 -10.25 3.25
N GLN A 353 -6.97 -11.14 3.47
CA GLN A 353 -7.24 -12.58 3.59
C GLN A 353 -8.07 -12.90 4.85
N GLY A 354 -7.79 -12.23 5.97
CA GLY A 354 -8.59 -12.36 7.20
C GLY A 354 -10.06 -12.01 6.97
N LEU A 355 -10.33 -10.84 6.37
CA LEU A 355 -11.70 -10.41 6.03
C LEU A 355 -12.41 -11.38 5.06
N LEU A 356 -11.68 -11.93 4.08
CA LEU A 356 -12.24 -12.94 3.19
C LEU A 356 -12.63 -14.21 3.95
N LYS A 357 -11.76 -14.68 4.85
CA LYS A 357 -12.02 -15.84 5.72
C LYS A 357 -13.21 -15.61 6.65
N GLU A 358 -13.33 -14.41 7.23
CA GLU A 358 -14.48 -13.99 8.04
C GLU A 358 -15.80 -14.15 7.27
N LEU A 359 -15.81 -13.77 5.99
CA LEU A 359 -16.93 -13.89 5.04
C LEU A 359 -17.10 -15.30 4.44
N GLY A 360 -16.28 -16.28 4.85
CA GLY A 360 -16.34 -17.66 4.36
C GLY A 360 -15.75 -17.87 2.97
N VAL A 361 -14.86 -16.98 2.53
CA VAL A 361 -14.16 -17.06 1.24
C VAL A 361 -12.73 -17.54 1.45
N SER A 362 -12.32 -18.61 0.77
CA SER A 362 -10.96 -19.17 0.86
C SER A 362 -10.01 -18.56 -0.17
N THR A 363 -8.80 -18.19 0.25
CA THR A 363 -7.76 -17.69 -0.66
C THR A 363 -7.03 -18.85 -1.33
N VAL A 364 -7.13 -18.97 -2.65
CA VAL A 364 -6.44 -20.03 -3.42
C VAL A 364 -5.14 -19.57 -4.07
N LEU A 365 -5.01 -18.25 -4.29
CA LEU A 365 -3.82 -17.63 -4.84
C LEU A 365 -3.60 -16.25 -4.22
N ALA A 366 -2.37 -15.93 -3.85
CA ALA A 366 -1.99 -14.58 -3.44
C ALA A 366 -0.65 -14.17 -4.03
N GLY A 367 -0.41 -12.87 -4.19
CA GLY A 367 0.84 -12.39 -4.77
C GLY A 367 1.01 -10.89 -4.65
N TYR A 368 2.25 -10.43 -4.78
CA TYR A 368 2.58 -9.01 -4.81
C TYR A 368 3.22 -8.60 -6.13
N GLU A 369 2.90 -7.39 -6.59
CA GLU A 369 3.66 -6.74 -7.64
C GLU A 369 5.12 -6.56 -7.20
N PHE A 370 5.34 -6.03 -5.99
CA PHE A 370 6.64 -5.53 -5.55
C PHE A 370 6.95 -5.77 -4.06
N GLY A 371 6.30 -6.77 -3.45
CA GLY A 371 6.70 -7.25 -2.13
C GLY A 371 8.16 -7.70 -2.15
N HIS A 372 8.86 -7.54 -1.04
CA HIS A 372 10.16 -8.16 -0.85
C HIS A 372 9.95 -9.51 -0.15
N ARG A 373 11.03 -10.30 -0.03
CA ARG A 373 10.94 -11.60 0.65
C ARG A 373 10.43 -11.48 2.09
N ASP A 374 10.77 -10.43 2.82
CA ASP A 374 10.27 -10.16 4.17
C ASP A 374 8.74 -9.97 4.22
N ASP A 375 8.11 -9.53 3.11
CA ASP A 375 6.66 -9.41 3.04
C ASP A 375 5.94 -10.74 2.78
N TYR A 376 6.65 -11.70 2.20
CA TYR A 376 6.17 -13.06 1.97
C TYR A 376 6.50 -13.98 3.17
N GLU A 377 7.75 -13.99 3.58
CA GLU A 377 8.35 -14.99 4.48
C GLU A 377 8.48 -14.49 5.94
N GLY A 378 8.45 -13.17 6.15
CA GLY A 378 8.59 -12.55 7.46
C GLY A 378 9.93 -11.83 7.66
N ARG A 379 9.98 -10.89 8.60
CA ARG A 379 11.16 -10.02 8.83
C ARG A 379 12.40 -10.77 9.31
N GLU A 380 12.25 -11.94 9.92
CA GLU A 380 13.38 -12.72 10.44
C GLU A 380 14.35 -13.17 9.34
N ILE A 381 13.91 -13.16 8.08
CA ILE A 381 14.75 -13.52 6.93
C ILE A 381 15.57 -12.33 6.40
N ILE A 382 15.35 -11.10 6.87
CA ILE A 382 16.06 -9.88 6.40
C ILE A 382 17.59 -10.08 6.38
N PRO A 383 18.24 -10.65 7.41
CA PRO A 383 19.69 -10.90 7.39
C PRO A 383 20.17 -11.82 6.26
N THR A 384 19.27 -12.60 5.64
CA THR A 384 19.56 -13.51 4.53
C THR A 384 19.29 -12.90 3.16
N ILE A 385 18.65 -11.72 3.10
CA ILE A 385 18.34 -11.06 1.83
C ILE A 385 19.65 -10.52 1.24
N LYS A 386 19.96 -10.98 0.03
CA LYS A 386 21.10 -10.47 -0.73
C LYS A 386 20.68 -9.20 -1.46
N GLU A 387 21.53 -8.18 -1.40
CA GLU A 387 21.34 -6.99 -2.22
C GLU A 387 21.42 -7.35 -3.71
N ASP A 388 20.41 -6.93 -4.46
CA ASP A 388 20.36 -7.06 -5.90
C ASP A 388 21.07 -5.89 -6.60
N ALA A 389 21.76 -6.16 -7.70
CA ALA A 389 22.54 -5.18 -8.44
C ALA A 389 21.68 -4.03 -8.99
N ASP A 390 20.41 -4.30 -9.28
CA ASP A 390 19.45 -3.30 -9.78
C ASP A 390 18.91 -2.37 -8.66
N SER A 391 19.12 -2.71 -7.38
CA SER A 391 18.64 -1.92 -6.21
C SER A 391 19.74 -1.37 -5.31
N LYS A 392 21.01 -1.78 -5.47
CA LYS A 392 22.15 -1.34 -4.62
C LYS A 392 22.42 0.18 -4.59
N ASN A 393 21.94 0.93 -5.58
CA ASN A 393 22.14 2.37 -5.68
C ASN A 393 21.04 3.17 -4.95
N ILE A 394 20.08 2.48 -4.33
CA ILE A 394 19.12 3.13 -3.43
C ILE A 394 19.85 3.37 -2.11
N GLU A 395 19.93 4.62 -1.71
CA GLU A 395 20.61 5.02 -0.47
C GLU A 395 19.97 4.34 0.75
N HIS A 396 20.80 3.75 1.61
CA HIS A 396 20.42 3.30 2.94
C HIS A 396 20.86 4.36 3.95
N LEU A 397 19.96 4.75 4.87
CA LEU A 397 20.28 5.73 5.89
C LEU A 397 20.69 5.06 7.20
N ASP A 398 21.89 5.39 7.64
CA ASP A 398 22.30 5.14 9.01
C ASP A 398 21.82 6.29 9.90
N VAL A 399 20.89 5.98 10.79
CA VAL A 399 20.45 6.92 11.83
C VAL A 399 20.99 6.48 13.19
N THR A 400 21.33 7.46 14.02
CA THR A 400 21.78 7.23 15.40
C THR A 400 20.79 7.85 16.37
N LYS A 401 20.84 7.40 17.63
CA LYS A 401 20.08 7.97 18.73
C LYS A 401 20.27 9.49 18.81
N ASP A 402 19.17 10.23 18.85
CA ASP A 402 19.15 11.67 19.09
C ASP A 402 19.00 11.91 20.60
N GLU A 403 20.10 12.20 21.30
CA GLU A 403 20.11 12.31 22.77
C GLU A 403 19.14 13.37 23.34
N GLN A 404 18.72 14.35 22.54
CA GLN A 404 17.78 15.39 23.00
C GLN A 404 16.32 15.01 22.78
N LYS A 405 16.03 14.22 21.74
CA LYS A 405 14.67 13.88 21.31
C LYS A 405 14.29 12.42 21.60
N TYR A 406 15.25 11.60 22.01
CA TYR A 406 15.01 10.20 22.33
C TYR A 406 14.13 10.05 23.56
N HIS A 407 12.99 9.37 23.41
CA HIS A 407 12.08 9.01 24.49
C HIS A 407 11.50 7.62 24.22
N ALA A 408 11.95 6.64 24.98
CA ALA A 408 11.31 5.32 24.98
C ALA A 408 10.12 5.36 25.95
N PHE A 409 8.95 4.93 25.49
CA PHE A 409 7.76 4.83 26.35
C PHE A 409 7.86 3.67 27.34
N LEU A 410 8.39 2.53 26.90
CA LEU A 410 8.65 1.36 27.73
C LEU A 410 10.10 1.30 28.19
N THR A 411 10.32 0.79 29.41
CA THR A 411 11.66 0.32 29.79
C THR A 411 12.03 -0.92 28.98
N GLN A 412 13.32 -1.25 28.87
CA GLN A 412 13.76 -2.45 28.15
C GLN A 412 13.12 -3.74 28.73
N GLU A 413 12.99 -3.83 30.05
CA GLU A 413 12.34 -4.98 30.71
C GLU A 413 10.85 -5.10 30.34
N GLN A 414 10.12 -3.97 30.33
CA GLN A 414 8.72 -3.94 29.91
C GLN A 414 8.58 -4.31 28.43
N TYR A 415 9.45 -3.77 27.59
CA TYR A 415 9.50 -4.08 26.17
C TYR A 415 9.74 -5.57 25.93
N ASP A 416 10.77 -6.16 26.56
CA ASP A 416 11.14 -7.56 26.35
C ASP A 416 10.01 -8.51 26.77
N LYS A 417 9.34 -8.21 27.90
CA LYS A 417 8.18 -8.96 28.35
C LYS A 417 7.03 -8.87 27.34
N LEU A 418 6.70 -7.66 26.90
CA LEU A 418 5.58 -7.43 26.01
C LEU A 418 5.83 -7.97 24.59
N ALA A 419 7.06 -7.89 24.09
CA ALA A 419 7.46 -8.40 22.78
C ALA A 419 7.38 -9.94 22.67
N ALA A 420 7.26 -10.64 23.79
CA ALA A 420 6.96 -12.08 23.84
C ALA A 420 5.45 -12.36 23.66
N GLU A 421 4.58 -11.39 23.92
CA GLU A 421 3.12 -11.53 23.88
C GLU A 421 2.49 -10.93 22.62
N ILE A 422 3.03 -9.81 22.11
CA ILE A 422 2.50 -9.08 20.94
C ILE A 422 3.58 -8.84 19.88
N PRO A 423 3.23 -8.56 18.60
CA PRO A 423 4.19 -8.46 17.50
C PRO A 423 4.93 -7.11 17.45
N LEU A 424 5.59 -6.72 18.54
CA LEU A 424 6.50 -5.57 18.55
C LEU A 424 7.67 -5.81 17.61
N GLU A 425 7.85 -4.88 16.68
CA GLU A 425 8.90 -4.89 15.65
C GLU A 425 8.92 -6.15 14.75
N LYS A 426 7.82 -6.91 14.75
CA LYS A 426 7.68 -8.19 14.06
C LYS A 426 6.63 -8.10 12.96
N TYR A 427 6.88 -8.79 11.86
CA TYR A 427 5.91 -9.05 10.82
C TYR A 427 6.19 -10.43 10.23
N ALA A 428 5.20 -11.31 10.29
CA ALA A 428 5.35 -12.73 9.99
C ALA A 428 5.41 -13.04 8.49
N GLY A 429 4.99 -12.10 7.63
CA GLY A 429 4.88 -12.32 6.19
C GLY A 429 3.58 -13.02 5.81
N MET A 430 3.20 -12.92 4.53
CA MET A 430 1.94 -13.44 4.01
C MET A 430 1.84 -14.98 4.01
N VAL A 431 2.95 -15.69 3.73
CA VAL A 431 2.93 -17.12 3.46
C VAL A 431 2.50 -17.93 4.69
N LYS A 432 2.83 -17.46 5.90
CA LYS A 432 2.51 -18.17 7.15
C LYS A 432 1.02 -18.17 7.49
N ASP A 433 0.28 -17.19 6.98
CA ASP A 433 -1.16 -17.04 7.23
C ASP A 433 -2.01 -17.67 6.11
N MET A 434 -1.38 -18.25 5.09
CA MET A 434 -2.05 -18.89 3.96
C MET A 434 -2.29 -20.38 4.19
N ASP A 435 -3.43 -20.88 3.69
CA ASP A 435 -3.80 -22.29 3.82
C ASP A 435 -2.87 -23.21 3.01
N GLU A 436 -2.63 -24.43 3.51
CA GLU A 436 -1.86 -25.46 2.82
C GLU A 436 -2.40 -25.72 1.40
N GLY A 437 -1.49 -25.82 0.43
CA GLY A 437 -1.80 -26.09 -0.96
C GLY A 437 -2.24 -24.88 -1.79
N SER A 438 -2.40 -23.71 -1.19
CA SER A 438 -2.60 -22.43 -1.90
C SER A 438 -1.33 -22.00 -2.66
N TYR A 439 -1.49 -21.07 -3.61
CA TYR A 439 -0.41 -20.64 -4.50
C TYR A 439 0.05 -19.22 -4.18
N VAL A 440 1.36 -18.99 -4.24
CA VAL A 440 1.98 -17.68 -4.07
C VAL A 440 2.77 -17.33 -5.31
N VAL A 441 2.54 -16.14 -5.87
CA VAL A 441 3.20 -15.68 -7.10
C VAL A 441 3.68 -14.24 -6.98
N ASP A 442 4.98 -14.03 -7.14
CA ASP A 442 5.60 -12.70 -7.19
C ASP A 442 5.64 -12.16 -8.63
N ASP A 443 5.34 -10.87 -8.81
CA ASP A 443 5.30 -10.20 -10.12
C ASP A 443 4.42 -10.95 -11.14
N LEU A 444 3.22 -11.35 -10.72
CA LEU A 444 2.22 -12.01 -11.57
C LEU A 444 1.95 -11.14 -12.80
N ASN A 445 2.15 -11.73 -13.97
CA ASN A 445 1.84 -11.07 -15.22
C ASN A 445 0.49 -11.52 -15.81
N MET A 446 0.05 -10.79 -16.84
CA MET A 446 -1.26 -11.00 -17.47
C MET A 446 -1.47 -12.44 -17.97
N TYR A 447 -0.46 -13.07 -18.58
CA TYR A 447 -0.57 -14.46 -19.06
C TYR A 447 -0.72 -15.45 -17.89
N GLU A 448 0.05 -15.25 -16.83
CA GLU A 448 -0.03 -16.09 -15.62
C GLU A 448 -1.39 -15.93 -14.95
N ALA A 449 -1.89 -14.71 -14.82
CA ALA A 449 -3.21 -14.44 -14.25
C ALA A 449 -4.32 -15.19 -15.00
N ASP A 450 -4.34 -15.12 -16.34
CA ASP A 450 -5.29 -15.85 -17.16
C ASP A 450 -5.20 -17.37 -16.96
N LYS A 451 -3.97 -17.93 -16.91
CA LYS A 451 -3.76 -19.37 -16.74
C LYS A 451 -4.12 -19.87 -15.35
N PHE A 452 -3.80 -19.11 -14.30
CA PHE A 452 -4.24 -19.44 -12.96
C PHE A 452 -5.77 -19.38 -12.85
N VAL A 453 -6.46 -18.45 -13.52
CA VAL A 453 -7.92 -18.44 -13.56
C VAL A 453 -8.47 -19.69 -14.24
N GLU A 454 -7.89 -20.14 -15.35
CA GLU A 454 -8.33 -21.36 -16.04
C GLU A 454 -8.20 -22.62 -15.17
N VAL A 455 -7.10 -22.75 -14.43
CA VAL A 455 -6.76 -23.95 -13.65
C VAL A 455 -7.39 -23.93 -12.26
N LEU A 456 -7.26 -22.82 -11.53
CA LEU A 456 -7.75 -22.69 -10.16
C LEU A 456 -9.24 -22.31 -10.08
N LYS A 457 -9.78 -21.67 -11.12
CA LYS A 457 -11.18 -21.23 -11.23
C LYS A 457 -11.69 -20.47 -10.00
N PRO A 458 -10.98 -19.43 -9.52
CA PRO A 458 -11.45 -18.65 -8.39
C PRO A 458 -12.78 -17.97 -8.73
N ASP A 459 -13.69 -17.92 -7.76
CA ASP A 459 -14.95 -17.19 -7.89
C ASP A 459 -14.72 -15.68 -8.07
N ILE A 460 -13.70 -15.15 -7.39
CA ILE A 460 -13.37 -13.72 -7.36
C ILE A 460 -11.86 -13.53 -7.52
N PHE A 461 -11.45 -12.57 -8.35
CA PHE A 461 -10.06 -12.18 -8.50
C PHE A 461 -9.87 -10.70 -8.11
N PHE A 462 -9.26 -10.48 -6.96
CA PHE A 462 -8.93 -9.15 -6.46
C PHE A 462 -7.59 -8.67 -7.03
N SER A 463 -7.62 -7.55 -7.78
CA SER A 463 -6.40 -6.99 -8.36
C SER A 463 -6.48 -5.47 -8.62
N GLY A 464 -5.82 -4.97 -9.66
CA GLY A 464 -5.84 -3.59 -10.11
C GLY A 464 -6.66 -3.35 -11.38
N ILE A 465 -6.63 -2.10 -11.86
CA ILE A 465 -7.38 -1.67 -13.05
C ILE A 465 -6.96 -2.40 -14.33
N LYS A 466 -5.68 -2.81 -14.41
CA LYS A 466 -5.06 -3.39 -15.60
C LYS A 466 -5.59 -4.79 -15.88
N ASP A 467 -5.75 -5.60 -14.83
CA ASP A 467 -6.26 -6.96 -14.92
C ASP A 467 -7.79 -7.02 -14.93
N LYS A 468 -8.46 -6.05 -14.26
CA LYS A 468 -9.91 -6.08 -13.99
C LYS A 468 -10.75 -6.50 -15.20
N TYR A 469 -10.62 -5.78 -16.32
CA TYR A 469 -11.51 -5.99 -17.46
C TYR A 469 -11.15 -7.23 -18.27
N ALA A 470 -9.89 -7.66 -18.26
CA ALA A 470 -9.50 -8.90 -18.92
C ALA A 470 -10.07 -10.11 -18.16
N LEU A 471 -9.94 -10.12 -16.84
CA LEU A 471 -10.53 -11.14 -15.95
C LEU A 471 -12.05 -11.18 -16.06
N GLN A 472 -12.72 -10.02 -16.08
CA GLN A 472 -14.17 -9.94 -16.27
C GLN A 472 -14.61 -10.44 -17.65
N LYS A 473 -13.83 -10.18 -18.71
CA LYS A 473 -14.09 -10.76 -20.04
C LYS A 473 -13.92 -12.28 -20.07
N ALA A 474 -13.03 -12.82 -19.24
CA ALA A 474 -12.89 -14.27 -19.04
C ALA A 474 -14.03 -14.89 -18.21
N GLY A 475 -14.92 -14.08 -17.64
CA GLY A 475 -16.08 -14.54 -16.86
C GLY A 475 -15.84 -14.63 -15.36
N THR A 476 -14.72 -14.14 -14.85
CA THR A 476 -14.41 -14.11 -13.41
C THR A 476 -14.65 -12.70 -12.86
N LEU A 477 -15.34 -12.58 -11.73
CA LEU A 477 -15.51 -11.29 -11.07
C LEU A 477 -14.13 -10.73 -10.70
N SER A 478 -13.80 -9.53 -11.17
CA SER A 478 -12.65 -8.79 -10.65
C SER A 478 -13.03 -7.51 -9.94
N ARG A 479 -12.54 -7.36 -8.70
CA ARG A 479 -12.71 -6.20 -7.83
C ARG A 479 -11.35 -5.56 -7.57
N GLN A 480 -11.30 -4.22 -7.58
CA GLN A 480 -10.05 -3.49 -7.42
C GLN A 480 -9.71 -3.26 -5.95
N LEU A 481 -8.58 -3.79 -5.48
CA LEU A 481 -8.08 -3.52 -4.11
C LEU A 481 -7.11 -2.35 -4.02
N HIS A 482 -6.82 -1.65 -5.13
CA HIS A 482 -6.05 -0.41 -5.09
C HIS A 482 -6.95 0.83 -4.91
N CYS A 483 -8.01 0.94 -5.70
CA CYS A 483 -8.92 2.08 -5.74
C CYS A 483 -10.33 1.77 -5.20
N TYR A 484 -10.58 0.53 -4.76
CA TYR A 484 -11.85 0.05 -4.22
C TYR A 484 -13.03 0.14 -5.20
N ASP A 485 -12.75 0.09 -6.51
CA ASP A 485 -13.73 0.39 -7.56
C ASP A 485 -14.53 1.67 -7.25
N TYR A 486 -13.79 2.70 -6.80
CA TYR A 486 -14.33 4.01 -6.43
C TYR A 486 -15.23 4.03 -5.18
N SER A 487 -15.27 2.95 -4.41
CA SER A 487 -15.98 2.81 -3.12
C SER A 487 -15.10 3.21 -1.91
N GLY A 488 -15.38 2.65 -0.73
CA GLY A 488 -14.62 2.83 0.50
C GLY A 488 -15.33 3.74 1.53
N PRO A 489 -14.87 3.74 2.78
CA PRO A 489 -13.70 3.00 3.30
C PRO A 489 -13.92 1.48 3.32
N TYR A 490 -12.82 0.72 3.28
CA TYR A 490 -12.76 -0.73 3.51
C TYR A 490 -12.03 -1.11 4.80
N ALA A 491 -11.36 -0.15 5.45
CA ALA A 491 -10.79 -0.35 6.78
C ALA A 491 -11.83 -0.24 7.91
N GLY A 492 -11.52 -0.87 9.04
CA GLY A 492 -12.33 -0.90 10.25
C GLY A 492 -13.61 -1.74 10.12
N PHE A 493 -14.42 -1.69 11.18
CA PHE A 493 -15.69 -2.42 11.29
C PHE A 493 -16.67 -2.06 10.17
N LYS A 494 -16.86 -0.76 9.91
CA LYS A 494 -17.77 -0.27 8.86
C LYS A 494 -17.23 -0.56 7.46
N GLY A 495 -15.90 -0.59 7.31
CA GLY A 495 -15.25 -0.99 6.07
C GLY A 495 -15.48 -2.46 5.71
N ALA A 496 -15.51 -3.36 6.70
CA ALA A 496 -15.82 -4.77 6.49
C ALA A 496 -17.23 -4.96 5.89
N VAL A 497 -18.22 -4.22 6.40
CA VAL A 497 -19.59 -4.20 5.86
C VAL A 497 -19.60 -3.69 4.41
N GLN A 498 -18.96 -2.55 4.15
CA GLN A 498 -18.93 -1.96 2.81
C GLN A 498 -18.22 -2.89 1.80
N PHE A 499 -17.16 -3.56 2.23
CA PHE A 499 -16.48 -4.56 1.42
C PHE A 499 -17.40 -5.75 1.10
N GLY A 500 -18.05 -6.34 2.11
CA GLY A 500 -18.99 -7.45 1.93
C GLY A 500 -20.16 -7.10 1.00
N HIS A 501 -20.72 -5.90 1.16
CA HIS A 501 -21.73 -5.33 0.27
C HIS A 501 -21.25 -5.30 -1.18
N ASP A 502 -20.08 -4.71 -1.42
CA ASP A 502 -19.56 -4.48 -2.76
C ASP A 502 -19.16 -5.78 -3.47
N VAL A 503 -18.62 -6.74 -2.72
CA VAL A 503 -18.33 -8.08 -3.24
C VAL A 503 -19.62 -8.81 -3.61
N CYS A 504 -20.65 -8.77 -2.75
CA CYS A 504 -21.95 -9.36 -3.05
C CYS A 504 -22.61 -8.71 -4.27
N MET A 505 -22.61 -7.38 -4.35
CA MET A 505 -23.14 -6.65 -5.49
C MET A 505 -22.45 -7.07 -6.80
N GLY A 506 -21.12 -7.17 -6.79
CA GLY A 506 -20.35 -7.60 -7.96
C GLY A 506 -20.61 -9.06 -8.35
N TYR A 507 -20.58 -9.97 -7.38
CA TYR A 507 -20.68 -11.42 -7.64
C TYR A 507 -22.08 -11.83 -8.09
N PHE A 508 -23.12 -11.27 -7.46
CA PHE A 508 -24.52 -11.61 -7.77
C PHE A 508 -25.14 -10.72 -8.86
N THR A 509 -24.33 -10.03 -9.66
CA THR A 509 -24.83 -9.23 -10.80
C THR A 509 -25.50 -10.15 -11.83
N PRO A 510 -26.79 -9.94 -12.19
CA PRO A 510 -27.53 -10.84 -13.08
C PRO A 510 -26.91 -11.00 -14.48
N ALA A 511 -26.19 -9.98 -14.96
CA ALA A 511 -25.57 -9.96 -16.28
C ALA A 511 -24.55 -11.09 -16.49
N TRP A 512 -23.94 -11.64 -15.41
CA TRP A 512 -23.04 -12.79 -15.52
C TRP A 512 -23.70 -14.01 -16.18
N HIS A 513 -25.00 -14.20 -15.99
CA HIS A 513 -25.77 -15.29 -16.58
C HIS A 513 -26.34 -14.98 -17.97
N MET A 514 -26.09 -13.78 -18.49
CA MET A 514 -26.64 -13.28 -19.76
C MET A 514 -25.57 -13.14 -20.87
N VAL A 515 -24.32 -13.53 -20.60
CA VAL A 515 -23.20 -13.39 -21.56
C VAL A 515 -23.41 -14.26 -22.81
N THR A 516 -23.91 -15.49 -22.63
CA THR A 516 -24.18 -16.39 -23.75
C THR A 516 -25.53 -16.03 -24.37
N PRO A 517 -25.57 -15.55 -25.63
CA PRO A 517 -26.82 -15.21 -26.26
C PRO A 517 -27.67 -16.47 -26.50
N PRO A 518 -29.02 -16.35 -26.47
CA PRO A 518 -29.90 -17.51 -26.50
C PRO A 518 -29.74 -18.39 -27.75
N TRP A 519 -29.40 -17.83 -28.92
CA TRP A 519 -29.24 -18.61 -30.15
C TRP A 519 -28.02 -19.54 -30.16
N LYS A 520 -27.12 -19.46 -29.17
CA LYS A 520 -26.02 -20.42 -29.00
C LYS A 520 -26.42 -21.67 -28.21
N THR A 521 -27.51 -21.62 -27.43
CA THR A 521 -27.93 -22.71 -26.54
C THR A 521 -29.34 -23.22 -26.82
N ARG A 522 -30.15 -22.49 -27.57
CA ARG A 522 -31.47 -22.92 -28.06
C ARG A 522 -31.66 -22.60 -29.53
N ALA A 523 -32.33 -23.49 -30.26
CA ALA A 523 -32.76 -23.24 -31.62
C ALA A 523 -33.76 -22.06 -31.65
N THR A 524 -33.45 -21.01 -32.41
CA THR A 524 -34.32 -19.84 -32.56
C THR A 524 -35.31 -19.96 -33.72
N LEU A 525 -35.16 -20.99 -34.54
CA LEU A 525 -36.07 -21.33 -35.64
C LEU A 525 -36.51 -22.78 -35.44
N GLN A 526 -37.81 -22.99 -35.34
CA GLN A 526 -38.45 -24.31 -35.37
C GLN A 526 -39.31 -24.36 -36.63
N GLY A 527 -39.05 -25.33 -37.50
CA GLY A 527 -39.87 -25.63 -38.66
C GLY A 527 -40.50 -27.02 -38.50
N SER A 528 -41.78 -27.16 -38.83
CA SER A 528 -42.46 -28.45 -38.92
C SER A 528 -42.42 -28.97 -40.35
N VAL A 529 -42.09 -30.25 -40.53
CA VAL A 529 -42.20 -30.94 -41.83
C VAL A 529 -43.44 -31.85 -41.78
N GLY A 530 -44.43 -31.56 -42.63
CA GLY A 530 -45.65 -32.36 -42.82
C GLY A 530 -46.49 -31.81 -43.98
N GLU A 531 -47.06 -32.71 -44.79
CA GLU A 531 -47.87 -32.40 -45.98
C GLU A 531 -49.19 -31.71 -45.60
N LYS A 532 -49.58 -30.72 -46.41
CA LYS A 532 -50.79 -29.90 -46.25
C LYS A 532 -52.08 -30.68 -46.42
#